data_AF-A0A2V9ZXV6-F1
#
_entry.id   AF-A0A2V9ZXV6-F1
#
_cell.length_a   1.000
_cell.length_b   1.000
_cell.length_c   1.000
_cell.angle_alpha   90.00
_cell.angle_beta   90.00
_cell.angle_gamma   90.00
#
_symmetry.space_group_name_H-M   'P 1'
#
loop_
_entity.id
_entity.type
_entity.pdbx_description
1 polymer ?
#
loop_
_entity_poly.entity_id
_entity_poly.type
_entity_poly.pdbx_seq_one_letter_code
_entity_poly.pdbx_strand_id
1 'polypeptide(L)'
;WEEAGALGQVAEKILHTYLGSKKQFCRIPEEFRVHAYLLEVSTVEQPQEPFREPTWCSPQNACTMLAEGREAKYGEEFTAVIRRALEAIQHKSRSVAAPLRRTARTGTLGD
;
A
#
# COMPACT_ATOMS: atom_id res chain seq x y z
N TRP A 1 4.96 -6.34 -12.00
CA TRP A 1 6.28 -5.77 -12.34
C TRP A 1 6.26 -4.93 -13.63
N GLU A 2 5.15 -4.86 -14.37
CA GLU A 2 5.09 -4.16 -15.68
C GLU A 2 5.54 -2.69 -15.63
N GLU A 3 4.98 -1.89 -14.73
CA GLU A 3 5.23 -0.44 -14.69
C GLU A 3 6.48 -0.03 -13.89
N ALA A 4 6.77 -0.73 -12.80
CA ALA A 4 7.79 -0.31 -11.83
C ALA A 4 8.93 -1.33 -11.64
N GLY A 5 8.89 -2.46 -12.35
CA GLY A 5 9.84 -3.54 -12.14
C GLY A 5 9.79 -4.16 -10.75
N ALA A 6 8.79 -3.83 -9.91
CA ALA A 6 8.68 -4.34 -8.55
C ALA A 6 8.10 -5.77 -8.55
N LEU A 7 8.83 -6.69 -7.92
CA LEU A 7 8.43 -8.06 -7.63
C LEU A 7 8.32 -8.25 -6.12
N GLY A 8 7.35 -9.07 -5.70
CA GLY A 8 7.10 -9.28 -4.27
C GLY A 8 5.78 -9.99 -4.00
N GLN A 9 5.40 -9.99 -2.72
CA GLN A 9 4.17 -10.63 -2.27
C GLN A 9 3.06 -9.60 -2.08
N VAL A 10 1.95 -9.75 -2.81
CA VAL A 10 0.75 -8.94 -2.62
C VAL A 10 0.00 -9.46 -1.38
N ALA A 11 -0.46 -8.55 -0.54
CA ALA A 11 -1.32 -8.89 0.60
C ALA A 11 -2.68 -9.41 0.12
N GLU A 12 -3.19 -10.46 0.77
CA GLU A 12 -4.50 -11.05 0.43
C GLU A 12 -5.67 -10.10 0.70
N LYS A 13 -5.52 -9.24 1.73
CA LYS A 13 -6.57 -8.32 2.16
C LYS A 13 -6.45 -6.98 1.45
N ILE A 14 -7.60 -6.47 1.03
CA ILE A 14 -7.74 -5.09 0.56
C ILE A 14 -7.28 -4.16 1.69
N LEU A 15 -6.35 -3.27 1.37
CA LEU A 15 -5.92 -2.21 2.28
C LEU A 15 -6.98 -1.12 2.35
N HIS A 16 -7.43 -0.67 1.18
CA HIS A 16 -8.40 0.41 1.05
C HIS A 16 -9.13 0.36 -0.29
N THR A 17 -10.33 0.93 -0.36
CA THR A 17 -11.08 1.11 -1.59
C THR A 17 -11.31 2.60 -1.79
N TYR A 18 -10.99 3.11 -2.98
CA TYR A 18 -11.08 4.53 -3.31
C TYR A 18 -11.71 4.75 -4.68
N LEU A 19 -12.13 5.99 -4.97
CA LEU A 19 -12.66 6.38 -6.28
C LEU A 19 -11.55 6.79 -7.25
N GLY A 20 -11.50 6.15 -8.41
CA GLY A 20 -10.65 6.51 -9.54
C GLY A 20 -11.46 7.12 -10.69
N SER A 21 -10.77 7.81 -11.59
CA SER A 21 -11.35 8.33 -12.83
C SER A 21 -10.39 8.11 -14.00
N LYS A 22 -10.91 7.64 -15.13
CA LYS A 22 -10.16 7.47 -16.38
C LYS A 22 -10.54 8.59 -17.35
N LYS A 23 -9.85 9.73 -17.26
CA LYS A 23 -10.08 10.86 -18.17
C LYS A 23 -9.62 10.61 -19.62
N GLN A 24 -8.67 9.71 -19.84
CA GLN A 24 -8.02 9.54 -21.15
C GLN A 24 -8.80 8.66 -22.14
N PHE A 25 -9.82 7.91 -21.71
CA PHE A 25 -10.51 6.93 -22.57
C PHE A 25 -12.00 7.23 -22.81
N CYS A 26 -12.62 8.13 -22.04
CA CYS A 26 -14.06 8.37 -22.10
C CYS A 26 -14.37 9.87 -22.24
N ARG A 27 -15.34 10.22 -23.12
CA ARG A 27 -15.83 11.61 -23.30
C ARG A 27 -16.54 12.17 -22.06
N ILE A 28 -17.01 11.29 -21.17
CA ILE A 28 -17.57 11.61 -19.86
C ILE A 28 -16.65 10.93 -18.83
N PRO A 29 -16.15 11.64 -17.81
CA PRO A 29 -15.36 11.01 -16.76
C PRO A 29 -16.20 9.98 -16.03
N GLU A 30 -15.94 8.70 -16.26
CA GLU A 30 -16.56 7.62 -15.48
C GLU A 30 -15.73 7.41 -14.21
N GLU A 31 -16.41 7.46 -13.07
CA GLU A 31 -15.84 7.11 -11.78
C GLU A 31 -16.01 5.62 -11.52
N PHE A 32 -14.96 4.99 -11.02
CA PHE A 32 -14.97 3.57 -10.67
C PHE A 32 -14.26 3.34 -9.35
N ARG A 33 -14.58 2.21 -8.70
CA ARG A 33 -13.92 1.80 -7.46
C ARG A 33 -12.61 1.11 -7.76
N VAL A 34 -11.57 1.48 -7.03
CA VAL A 34 -10.24 0.87 -7.10
C VAL A 34 -9.92 0.23 -5.76
N HIS A 35 -9.47 -1.01 -5.79
CA HIS A 35 -8.96 -1.71 -4.61
C HIS A 35 -7.44 -1.54 -4.53
N ALA A 36 -6.97 -0.94 -3.44
CA ALA A 36 -5.57 -0.85 -3.11
C ALA A 36 -5.15 -2.03 -2.22
N TYR A 37 -3.99 -2.60 -2.52
CA TYR A 37 -3.35 -3.67 -1.76
C TYR A 37 -1.93 -3.25 -1.41
N LEU A 38 -1.38 -3.82 -0.33
CA LEU A 38 0.05 -3.70 -0.04
C LEU A 38 0.82 -4.73 -0.86
N LEU A 39 1.97 -4.31 -1.39
CA LEU A 39 2.96 -5.19 -2.00
C LEU A 39 4.23 -5.12 -1.15
N GLU A 40 4.63 -6.26 -0.58
CA GLU A 40 5.92 -6.42 0.09
C GLU A 40 6.97 -6.73 -0.99
N VAL A 41 7.72 -5.70 -1.38
CA VAL A 41 8.69 -5.76 -2.47
C VAL A 41 9.92 -6.55 -2.02
N SER A 42 10.24 -7.62 -2.75
CA SER A 42 11.44 -8.43 -2.51
C SER A 42 12.58 -8.07 -3.47
N THR A 43 12.25 -7.61 -4.68
CA THR A 43 13.24 -7.31 -5.73
C THR A 43 12.70 -6.24 -6.67
N VAL A 44 13.61 -5.45 -7.25
CA VAL A 44 13.32 -4.45 -8.27
C VAL A 44 14.17 -4.75 -9.50
N GLU A 45 13.51 -4.87 -10.64
CA GLU A 45 14.12 -5.09 -11.95
C GLU A 45 13.81 -3.92 -12.90
N GLN A 46 14.25 -4.01 -14.15
CA GLN A 46 13.83 -3.06 -15.17
C GLN A 46 12.31 -3.21 -15.41
N PRO A 47 11.56 -2.09 -15.48
CA PRO A 47 10.16 -2.15 -15.92
C PRO A 47 10.03 -2.84 -17.26
N GLN A 48 8.95 -3.60 -17.43
CA GLN A 48 8.64 -4.23 -18.71
C GLN A 48 8.21 -3.18 -19.74
N GLU A 49 7.58 -2.09 -19.28
CA GLU A 49 7.28 -0.92 -20.10
C GLU A 49 8.53 -0.04 -20.24
N PRO A 50 9.20 0.01 -21.41
CA PRO A 50 10.52 0.62 -21.55
C PRO A 50 10.50 2.16 -21.44
N PHE A 51 9.31 2.78 -21.48
CA PHE A 51 9.12 4.23 -21.35
C PHE A 51 8.87 4.67 -19.90
N ARG A 52 8.89 3.73 -18.93
CA ARG A 52 8.66 4.03 -17.51
C ARG A 52 9.98 4.31 -16.79
N GLU A 53 9.97 5.39 -16.01
CA GLU A 53 11.04 5.79 -15.10
C GLU A 53 10.51 5.72 -13.64
N PRO A 54 10.58 4.55 -12.99
CA PRO A 54 10.00 4.37 -11.66
C PRO A 54 10.74 5.22 -10.62
N THR A 55 10.00 6.02 -9.89
CA THR A 55 10.53 6.85 -8.80
C THR A 55 10.15 6.27 -7.45
N TRP A 56 11.15 5.90 -6.65
CA TRP A 56 10.96 5.60 -5.23
C TRP A 56 11.04 6.90 -4.44
N CYS A 57 10.01 7.20 -3.66
CA CYS A 57 9.91 8.46 -2.94
C CYS A 57 9.43 8.28 -1.50
N SER A 58 9.62 9.33 -0.68
CA SER A 58 9.04 9.38 0.66
C SER A 58 7.52 9.44 0.58
N PRO A 59 6.80 9.01 1.64
CA PRO A 59 5.34 9.10 1.66
C PRO A 59 4.82 10.51 1.44
N GLN A 60 5.50 11.53 1.97
CA GLN A 60 5.13 12.93 1.80
C GLN A 60 5.25 13.38 0.33
N ASN A 61 6.36 13.01 -0.33
CA ASN A 61 6.56 13.32 -1.74
C ASN A 61 5.55 12.57 -2.61
N ALA A 62 5.24 11.31 -2.28
CA ALA A 62 4.23 10.53 -2.98
C ALA A 62 2.86 11.20 -2.94
N CYS A 63 2.43 11.74 -1.79
CA CYS A 63 1.17 12.50 -1.70
C CYS A 63 1.15 13.69 -2.66
N THR A 64 2.23 14.50 -2.65
CA THR A 64 2.34 15.68 -3.53
C THR A 64 2.32 15.28 -5.01
N MET A 65 3.13 14.30 -5.42
CA MET A 65 3.24 13.85 -6.80
C MET A 65 1.94 13.21 -7.32
N LEU A 66 1.24 12.45 -6.47
CA LEU A 66 -0.04 11.84 -6.86
C LEU A 66 -1.18 12.85 -6.91
N ALA A 67 -1.12 13.95 -6.15
CA ALA A 67 -2.12 15.01 -6.24
C ALA A 67 -1.93 15.90 -7.49
N GLU A 68 -0.71 16.01 -8.00
CA GLU A 68 -0.38 16.88 -9.13
C GLU A 68 -1.21 16.55 -10.39
N GLY A 69 -1.79 17.59 -10.99
CA GLY A 69 -2.63 17.48 -12.20
C GLY A 69 -4.00 16.81 -12.00
N ARG A 70 -4.38 16.43 -10.76
CA ARG A 70 -5.67 15.81 -10.44
C ARG A 70 -6.63 16.81 -9.78
N GLU A 71 -7.92 16.53 -9.87
CA GLU A 71 -8.90 17.20 -9.01
C GLU A 71 -8.65 16.83 -7.55
N ALA A 72 -8.87 17.78 -6.64
CA ALA A 72 -8.54 17.64 -5.22
C ALA A 72 -9.08 16.34 -4.61
N LYS A 73 -10.33 15.98 -4.89
CA LYS A 73 -10.95 14.73 -4.41
C LYS A 73 -10.14 13.48 -4.74
N TYR A 74 -9.56 13.39 -5.94
CA TYR A 74 -8.77 12.21 -6.33
C TYR A 74 -7.38 12.21 -5.69
N GLY A 75 -6.78 13.39 -5.47
CA GLY A 75 -5.52 13.50 -4.72
C GLY A 75 -5.68 13.10 -3.25
N GLU A 76 -6.81 13.46 -2.65
CA GLU A 76 -7.18 13.08 -1.28
C GLU A 76 -7.34 11.56 -1.13
N GLU A 77 -7.93 10.89 -2.12
CA GLU A 77 -8.03 9.42 -2.15
C GLU A 77 -6.64 8.75 -2.09
N PHE A 78 -5.67 9.22 -2.88
CA PHE A 78 -4.30 8.69 -2.83
C PHE A 78 -3.61 8.99 -1.49
N THR A 79 -3.83 10.18 -0.94
CA THR A 79 -3.32 10.54 0.39
C THR A 79 -3.87 9.61 1.47
N ALA A 80 -5.16 9.26 1.39
CA ALA A 80 -5.79 8.31 2.28
C ALA A 80 -5.17 6.91 2.14
N VAL A 81 -4.93 6.43 0.91
CA VAL A 81 -4.23 5.15 0.66
C VAL A 81 -2.85 5.12 1.31
N ILE A 82 -2.03 6.17 1.09
CA ILE A 82 -0.67 6.25 1.66
C ILE A 82 -0.72 6.23 3.19
N ARG A 83 -1.61 7.01 3.81
CA ARG A 83 -1.77 7.02 5.26
C ARG A 83 -2.15 5.65 5.80
N ARG A 84 -3.11 4.97 5.18
CA ARG A 84 -3.54 3.61 5.58
C ARG A 84 -2.41 2.59 5.42
N ALA A 85 -1.60 2.72 4.36
CA ALA A 85 -0.43 1.86 4.17
C ALA A 85 0.58 2.02 5.31
N LEU A 86 0.89 3.26 5.69
CA LEU A 86 1.81 3.55 6.80
C LEU A 86 1.30 3.00 8.13
N GLU A 87 0.00 3.18 8.42
CA GLU A 87 -0.64 2.60 9.62
C GLU A 87 -0.49 1.07 9.63
N ALA A 88 -0.84 0.41 8.52
CA ALA A 88 -0.77 -1.04 8.40
C ALA A 88 0.67 -1.59 8.56
N ILE A 89 1.66 -0.93 7.95
CA ILE A 89 3.07 -1.32 8.07
C ILE A 89 3.54 -1.17 9.52
N GLN A 90 3.24 -0.06 10.18
CA GLN A 90 3.61 0.16 11.58
C GLN A 90 2.98 -0.89 12.52
N HIS A 91 1.72 -1.26 12.30
CA HIS A 91 1.06 -2.31 13.06
C HIS A 91 1.70 -3.69 12.84
N LYS A 92 2.04 -4.04 11.59
CA LYS A 92 2.74 -5.30 11.29
C LYS A 92 4.08 -5.36 12.01
N SER A 93 4.89 -4.30 11.94
CA SER A 93 6.20 -4.25 12.61
C SER A 93 6.10 -4.40 14.14
N ARG A 94 5.09 -3.76 14.77
CA ARG A 94 4.86 -3.91 16.21
C ARG A 94 4.43 -5.33 16.60
N SER A 95 3.62 -5.99 15.78
CA SER A 95 3.17 -7.36 16.05
C SER A 95 4.30 -8.39 15.99
N VAL A 96 5.29 -8.18 15.11
CA VAL A 96 6.50 -9.02 15.02
C VAL A 96 7.43 -8.79 16.21
N ALA A 97 7.51 -7.56 16.71
CA ALA A 97 8.41 -7.19 17.82
C ALA A 97 7.86 -7.53 19.22
N ALA A 98 6.60 -7.93 19.36
CA ALA A 98 6.02 -8.26 20.67
C ALA A 98 6.54 -9.63 21.17
N PRO A 99 7.11 -9.73 22.38
CA PRO A 99 7.55 -11.03 22.91
C PRO A 99 6.34 -11.94 23.11
N LEU A 100 6.44 -13.19 22.64
CA LEU A 100 5.52 -14.26 23.03
C LEU A 100 5.50 -14.34 24.56
N ARG A 101 4.39 -13.92 25.19
CA ARG A 101 4.18 -14.14 26.62
C ARG A 101 4.13 -15.65 26.86
N ARG A 102 5.26 -16.22 27.31
CA ARG A 102 5.30 -17.57 27.89
C ARG A 102 4.38 -17.57 29.10
N THR A 103 3.20 -18.19 28.98
CA THR A 103 2.35 -18.50 30.11
C THR A 103 3.09 -19.54 30.97
N ALA A 104 3.64 -19.09 32.09
CA ALA A 104 4.15 -20.00 33.11
C ALA A 104 2.96 -20.75 33.70
N ARG A 105 2.83 -22.04 33.37
CA ARG A 105 1.97 -22.97 34.09
C ARG A 105 2.66 -23.27 35.43
N THR A 106 2.22 -22.61 36.50
CA THR A 106 2.47 -23.05 37.87
C THR A 106 1.69 -24.33 38.09
N GLY A 107 2.38 -25.47 37.97
CA GLY A 107 1.89 -26.74 38.51
C GLY A 107 2.15 -26.73 40.01
N THR A 108 1.10 -26.53 40.79
CA THR A 108 1.06 -26.89 42.21
C THR A 108 1.13 -28.42 42.31
N LEU A 109 2.22 -28.94 42.89
CA LEU A 109 2.30 -30.32 43.34
C LEU A 109 1.30 -30.52 44.48
N GLY A 110 0.52 -31.60 44.40
CA GLY A 110 -0.36 -32.08 45.45
C GLY A 110 0.35 -33.04 46.40
N ASP A 111 -0.16 -33.00 47.64
CA ASP A 111 -0.14 -33.96 48.77
C ASP A 111 1.18 -34.52 49.29
#